data_AF-A0A3N6IHM3-F1
#
_entry.id   AF-A0A3N6IHM3-F1
#
_cell.length_a   1.000
_cell.length_b   1.000
_cell.length_c   1.000
_cell.angle_alpha   90.00
_cell.angle_beta   90.00
_cell.angle_gamma   90.00
#
_symmetry.space_group_name_H-M   'P 1'
#
loop_
_entity.id
_entity.type
_entity.pdbx_description
1 polymer ?
#
loop_
_entity_poly.entity_id
_entity_poly.type
_entity_poly.pdbx_seq_one_letter_code
_entity_poly.pdbx_strand_id
1 'polypeptide(L)'
;MPTVSLHFDPSVFAHLARATGDDTVHLTLSLGGGDEPPEITPSPVVPRGPLAGLLQAGLLNPGTELNFFQRRANRRGRAVVTAEGQLIVDGHASPFPSPSKAAEAITGNVINGWTLWHLPAPDGRTLDDLRRELQRNDSQH
;
A
#
# COMPACT_ATOMS: atom_id res chain seq x y z
N MET A 1 -0.49 -22.92 -33.15
CA MET A 1 -0.82 -21.71 -32.38
C MET A 1 -0.79 -22.09 -30.91
N PRO A 2 0.05 -21.49 -30.06
CA PRO A 2 0.08 -21.83 -28.64
C PRO A 2 -1.20 -21.32 -27.96
N THR A 3 -1.86 -22.19 -27.20
CA THR A 3 -3.05 -21.88 -26.40
C THR A 3 -2.69 -22.02 -24.93
N VAL A 4 -2.93 -20.98 -24.13
CA VAL A 4 -2.75 -21.00 -22.68
C VAL A 4 -4.12 -21.03 -22.03
N SER A 5 -4.36 -22.05 -21.21
CA SER A 5 -5.60 -22.21 -20.44
C SER A 5 -5.28 -22.08 -18.96
N LEU A 6 -5.83 -21.05 -18.31
CA LEU A 6 -5.73 -20.86 -16.86
C LEU A 6 -7.01 -21.34 -16.20
N HIS A 7 -6.88 -22.25 -15.23
CA HIS A 7 -7.98 -22.70 -14.40
C HIS A 7 -7.98 -21.95 -13.08
N PHE A 8 -9.07 -21.26 -12.80
CA PHE A 8 -9.32 -20.58 -11.54
C PHE A 8 -10.32 -21.37 -10.71
N ASP A 9 -10.21 -21.28 -9.39
CA ASP A 9 -11.24 -21.81 -8.51
C ASP A 9 -12.56 -21.05 -8.74
N PRO A 10 -13.72 -21.74 -8.79
CA PRO A 10 -15.02 -21.10 -8.99
C PRO A 10 -15.35 -20.00 -7.97
N SER A 11 -14.83 -20.09 -6.74
CA SER A 11 -15.05 -19.09 -5.70
C SER A 11 -14.28 -17.79 -5.96
N VAL A 12 -13.08 -17.86 -6.54
CA VAL A 12 -12.30 -16.70 -6.98
C VAL A 12 -13.02 -16.02 -8.14
N PHE A 13 -13.52 -16.81 -9.10
CA PHE A 13 -14.28 -16.27 -10.23
C PHE A 13 -15.60 -15.62 -9.79
N ALA A 14 -16.31 -16.20 -8.81
CA ALA A 14 -17.51 -15.61 -8.23
C ALA A 14 -17.22 -14.30 -7.47
N HIS A 15 -16.05 -14.17 -6.86
CA HIS A 15 -15.61 -12.94 -6.22
C HIS A 15 -15.29 -11.85 -7.27
N LEU A 16 -14.55 -12.22 -8.33
CA LEU A 16 -14.24 -11.34 -9.46
C LEU A 16 -15.49 -10.93 -10.26
N ALA A 17 -16.46 -11.82 -10.44
CA ALA A 17 -17.70 -11.54 -11.16
C ALA A 17 -18.69 -10.67 -10.36
N ARG A 18 -18.56 -10.64 -9.03
CA ARG A 18 -19.31 -9.74 -8.14
C ARG A 18 -18.69 -8.34 -8.05
N ALA A 19 -17.44 -8.21 -8.45
CA ALA A 19 -16.75 -6.94 -8.54
C ALA A 19 -17.29 -6.13 -9.73
N THR A 20 -18.13 -5.14 -9.44
CA THR A 20 -18.72 -4.26 -10.45
C THR A 20 -17.67 -3.29 -10.98
N GLY A 21 -17.28 -3.48 -12.24
CA GLY A 21 -16.81 -2.44 -13.18
C GLY A 21 -15.47 -1.73 -12.93
N ASP A 22 -14.99 -1.59 -11.69
CA ASP A 22 -13.84 -0.73 -11.34
C ASP A 22 -12.75 -1.44 -10.52
N ASP A 23 -12.94 -2.72 -10.18
CA ASP A 23 -11.92 -3.53 -9.49
C ASP A 23 -10.88 -4.02 -10.52
N THR A 24 -9.74 -3.34 -10.56
CA THR A 24 -8.60 -3.76 -11.39
C THR A 24 -7.82 -4.86 -10.67
N VAL A 25 -7.78 -6.07 -11.25
CA VAL A 25 -6.99 -7.18 -10.72
C VAL A 25 -5.71 -7.33 -11.52
N HIS A 26 -4.57 -7.08 -10.85
CA HIS A 26 -3.25 -7.23 -11.44
C HIS A 26 -2.80 -8.69 -11.37
N LEU A 27 -2.69 -9.34 -12.54
CA LEU A 27 -2.15 -10.69 -12.70
C LEU A 27 -0.80 -10.62 -13.42
N THR A 28 0.25 -11.12 -12.78
CA THR A 28 1.59 -11.24 -13.39
C THR A 28 1.82 -12.69 -13.82
N LEU A 29 2.08 -12.90 -15.11
CA LEU A 29 2.34 -14.22 -15.70
C LEU A 29 3.73 -14.22 -16.33
N SER A 30 4.61 -15.10 -15.84
CA SER A 30 5.97 -15.27 -16.35
C SER A 30 6.08 -16.61 -17.06
N LEU A 31 6.31 -16.60 -18.37
CA LEU A 31 6.54 -17.82 -19.15
C LEU A 31 8.04 -18.00 -19.35
N GLY A 32 8.60 -19.08 -18.78
CA GLY A 32 10.03 -19.36 -18.80
C GLY A 32 10.53 -19.69 -20.21
N GLY A 33 11.44 -18.86 -20.71
CA GLY A 33 12.15 -19.06 -21.96
C GLY A 33 13.41 -18.20 -21.98
N GLY A 34 14.41 -18.60 -21.21
CA GLY A 34 15.72 -17.94 -21.15
C GLY A 34 16.46 -18.34 -19.88
N ASP A 35 17.57 -19.05 -20.05
CA ASP A 35 18.44 -19.60 -19.00
C ASP A 35 19.34 -18.51 -18.37
N GLU A 36 18.75 -17.36 -18.05
CA GLU A 36 19.34 -16.26 -17.29
C GLU A 36 18.16 -15.48 -16.68
N PRO A 37 18.09 -15.29 -15.35
CA PRO A 37 17.05 -14.47 -14.75
C PRO A 37 17.15 -13.08 -15.40
N PRO A 38 16.14 -12.60 -16.14
CA PRO A 38 16.09 -11.18 -16.41
C PRO A 38 16.00 -10.54 -15.02
N GLU A 39 17.00 -9.75 -14.65
CA GLU A 39 16.82 -8.72 -13.65
C GLU A 39 15.68 -7.83 -14.17
N ILE A 40 14.44 -8.21 -13.84
CA ILE A 40 13.30 -7.32 -13.94
C ILE A 40 13.59 -6.31 -12.84
N THR A 41 14.47 -5.34 -13.10
CA THR A 41 14.46 -4.09 -12.33
C THR A 41 13.07 -3.53 -12.61
N PRO A 42 12.12 -3.58 -11.66
CA PRO A 42 10.86 -2.88 -11.88
C PRO A 42 11.25 -1.45 -12.22
N SER A 43 10.74 -0.90 -13.33
CA SER A 43 10.93 0.52 -13.63
C SER A 43 10.68 1.29 -12.34
N PRO A 44 11.57 2.19 -11.91
CA PRO A 44 11.43 2.83 -10.61
C PRO A 44 10.11 3.58 -10.62
N VAL A 45 9.11 2.99 -9.97
CA VAL A 45 7.82 3.60 -9.73
C VAL A 45 8.16 4.76 -8.81
N VAL A 46 8.30 5.95 -9.38
CA VAL A 46 8.63 7.15 -8.62
C VAL A 46 7.46 7.36 -7.68
N PRO A 47 7.62 7.15 -6.36
CA PRO A 47 6.50 7.29 -5.46
C PRO A 47 6.05 8.74 -5.49
N ARG A 48 4.75 8.97 -5.55
CA ARG A 48 4.13 10.30 -5.66
C ARG A 48 3.31 10.58 -4.42
N GLY A 49 3.28 11.85 -4.03
CA GLY A 49 2.48 12.30 -2.89
C GLY A 49 3.27 12.30 -1.58
N PRO A 50 2.57 12.39 -0.44
CA PRO A 50 3.20 12.76 0.81
C PRO A 50 3.99 11.63 1.48
N LEU A 51 3.80 10.37 1.06
CA LEU A 51 4.62 9.23 1.49
C LEU A 51 5.88 9.05 0.63
N ALA A 52 6.00 9.77 -0.49
CA ALA A 52 7.12 9.62 -1.40
C ALA A 52 8.47 9.89 -0.74
N GLY A 53 8.56 10.95 0.07
CA GLY A 53 9.78 11.27 0.81
C GLY A 53 10.17 10.17 1.80
N LEU A 54 9.19 9.52 2.44
CA LEU A 54 9.45 8.41 3.37
C LEU A 54 9.93 7.15 2.65
N LEU A 55 9.34 6.84 1.49
CA LEU A 55 9.74 5.72 0.64
C LEU A 55 11.13 5.94 0.04
N GLN A 56 11.43 7.14 -0.44
CA GLN A 56 12.73 7.48 -1.03
C GLN A 56 13.85 7.48 0.01
N ALA A 57 13.57 7.92 1.24
CA ALA A 57 14.53 7.87 2.33
C ALA A 57 14.71 6.46 2.94
N GLY A 58 13.96 5.45 2.48
CA GLY A 58 14.02 4.09 3.02
C GLY A 58 13.47 3.96 4.45
N LEU A 59 12.77 4.99 4.96
CA LEU A 59 12.12 4.95 6.28
C LEU A 59 10.82 4.13 6.25
N LEU A 60 10.23 3.99 5.07
CA LEU A 60 9.03 3.20 4.83
C LEU A 60 9.28 2.34 3.60
N ASN A 61 8.86 1.08 3.63
CA ASN A 61 9.01 0.18 2.49
C ASN A 61 7.65 -0.08 1.81
N PRO A 62 7.63 -0.26 0.48
CA PRO A 62 6.43 -0.75 -0.19
C PRO A 62 6.08 -2.16 0.31
N GLY A 63 4.78 -2.45 0.40
CA GLY A 63 4.24 -3.65 1.02
C GLY A 63 4.16 -3.59 2.55
N THR A 64 4.63 -2.52 3.19
CA THR A 64 4.55 -2.39 4.65
C THR A 64 3.10 -2.29 5.10
N GLU A 65 2.69 -3.18 6.00
CA GLU A 65 1.38 -3.14 6.64
C GLU A 65 1.38 -2.11 7.78
N LEU A 66 0.41 -1.21 7.77
CA LEU A 66 0.17 -0.22 8.81
C LEU A 66 -1.10 -0.57 9.59
N ASN A 67 -1.01 -0.41 10.90
CA ASN A 67 -2.13 -0.56 11.80
C ASN A 67 -2.75 0.80 12.11
N PHE A 68 -4.01 0.96 11.74
CA PHE A 68 -4.82 2.07 12.19
C PHE A 68 -5.36 1.79 13.59
N PHE A 69 -5.11 2.70 14.53
CA PHE A 69 -5.67 2.60 15.88
C PHE A 69 -6.18 3.96 16.36
N GLN A 70 -7.47 4.02 16.68
CA GLN A 70 -8.10 5.22 17.22
C GLN A 70 -8.68 4.92 18.62
N ARG A 71 -7.93 5.31 19.66
CA ARG A 71 -8.29 5.03 21.07
C ARG A 71 -9.66 5.57 21.48
N ARG A 72 -10.03 6.79 21.06
CA ARG A 72 -11.29 7.43 21.48
C ARG A 72 -12.55 6.75 20.93
N ALA A 73 -12.47 6.17 19.74
CA ALA A 73 -13.59 5.52 19.07
C ALA A 73 -13.49 3.98 19.10
N ASN A 74 -12.45 3.44 19.73
CA ASN A 74 -12.08 2.02 19.70
C ASN A 74 -12.08 1.42 18.27
N ARG A 75 -11.66 2.22 17.28
CA ARG A 75 -11.60 1.79 15.88
C ARG A 75 -10.23 1.24 15.55
N ARG A 76 -10.23 0.17 14.77
CA ARG A 76 -9.03 -0.51 14.27
C ARG A 76 -9.19 -0.69 12.77
N GLY A 77 -8.08 -0.60 12.06
CA GLY A 77 -8.03 -0.87 10.63
C GLY A 77 -6.62 -1.25 10.23
N ARG A 78 -6.47 -1.72 9.00
CA ARG A 78 -5.17 -2.07 8.43
C ARG A 78 -5.04 -1.40 7.08
N ALA A 79 -3.83 -1.05 6.70
CA ALA A 79 -3.54 -0.61 5.34
C ALA A 79 -2.19 -1.11 4.88
N VAL A 80 -2.00 -1.24 3.58
CA VAL A 80 -0.73 -1.62 2.96
C VAL A 80 -0.20 -0.44 2.18
N VAL A 81 1.08 -0.11 2.39
CA VAL A 81 1.78 0.91 1.62
C VAL A 81 2.12 0.36 0.25
N THR A 82 1.79 1.08 -0.81
CA THR A 82 2.13 0.72 -2.20
C THR A 82 3.48 1.32 -2.59
N ALA A 83 4.12 0.75 -3.62
CA ALA A 83 5.32 1.33 -4.24
C ALA A 83 5.10 2.72 -4.82
N GLU A 84 3.85 3.09 -5.14
CA GLU A 84 3.51 4.41 -5.64
C GLU A 84 3.42 5.49 -4.55
N GLY A 85 3.50 5.12 -3.26
CA GLY A 85 3.27 6.06 -2.15
C GLY A 85 1.81 6.25 -1.77
N GLN A 86 0.95 5.30 -2.14
CA GLN A 86 -0.47 5.25 -1.76
C GLN A 86 -0.71 4.20 -0.67
N LEU A 87 -1.88 4.27 -0.03
CA LEU A 87 -2.30 3.35 1.03
C LEU A 87 -3.53 2.57 0.61
N ILE A 88 -3.44 1.26 0.54
CA ILE A 88 -4.58 0.37 0.33
C ILE A 88 -5.16 0.03 1.70
N VAL A 89 -6.35 0.51 2.01
CA VAL A 89 -7.01 0.21 3.28
C VAL A 89 -7.78 -1.09 3.18
N ASP A 90 -7.65 -1.94 4.18
CA ASP A 90 -8.41 -3.20 4.28
C ASP A 90 -9.92 -2.93 4.24
N GLY A 91 -10.62 -3.60 3.33
CA GLY A 91 -12.04 -3.36 3.04
C GLY A 91 -12.35 -2.22 2.05
N HIS A 92 -11.33 -1.61 1.43
CA HIS A 92 -11.52 -0.61 0.36
C HIS A 92 -10.81 -1.08 -0.93
N ALA A 93 -11.51 -0.97 -2.06
CA ALA A 93 -11.00 -1.40 -3.37
C ALA A 93 -9.93 -0.46 -3.94
N SER A 94 -10.04 0.85 -3.68
CA SER A 94 -9.15 1.84 -4.26
C SER A 94 -8.02 2.25 -3.31
N PRO A 95 -6.77 2.40 -3.82
CA PRO A 95 -5.68 2.95 -3.03
C PRO A 95 -5.90 4.45 -2.77
N PHE A 96 -5.55 4.88 -1.56
CA PHE A 96 -5.68 6.27 -1.14
C PHE A 96 -4.36 7.01 -1.33
N PRO A 97 -4.36 8.19 -1.98
CA PRO A 97 -3.14 8.95 -2.26
C PRO A 97 -2.56 9.65 -1.02
N SER A 98 -3.26 9.63 0.11
CA SER A 98 -2.76 10.23 1.35
C SER A 98 -3.21 9.47 2.60
N PRO A 99 -2.41 9.48 3.68
CA PRO A 99 -2.78 8.88 4.97
C PRO A 99 -4.04 9.48 5.59
N SER A 100 -4.28 10.78 5.39
CA SER A 100 -5.52 11.44 5.85
C SER A 100 -6.75 10.92 5.12
N LYS A 101 -6.67 10.69 3.79
CA LYS A 101 -7.77 10.10 3.02
C LYS A 101 -8.02 8.65 3.40
N ALA A 102 -6.95 7.88 3.62
CA ALA A 102 -7.05 6.51 4.12
C ALA A 102 -7.72 6.47 5.52
N ALA A 103 -7.37 7.40 6.40
CA ALA A 103 -7.97 7.49 7.73
C ALA A 103 -9.44 7.95 7.67
N GLU A 104 -9.76 8.92 6.81
CA GLU A 104 -11.13 9.38 6.54
C GLU A 104 -12.03 8.24 6.05
N ALA A 105 -11.51 7.35 5.21
CA ALA A 105 -12.23 6.17 4.73
C ALA A 105 -12.63 5.22 5.89
N ILE A 106 -11.76 5.05 6.89
CA ILE A 106 -12.06 4.23 8.08
C ILE A 106 -13.00 4.95 9.04
N THR A 107 -12.76 6.25 9.26
CA THR A 107 -13.47 7.00 10.32
C THR A 107 -14.78 7.64 9.84
N GLY A 108 -14.97 7.76 8.54
CA GLY A 108 -16.04 8.54 7.90
C GLY A 108 -15.91 10.05 8.11
N ASN A 109 -14.78 10.54 8.64
CA ASN A 109 -14.58 11.97 8.95
C ASN A 109 -13.16 12.40 8.62
N VAL A 110 -12.99 13.63 8.15
CA VAL A 110 -11.68 14.23 7.89
C VAL A 110 -10.90 14.29 9.21
N ILE A 111 -9.83 13.50 9.31
CA ILE A 111 -9.00 13.39 10.50
C ILE A 111 -7.52 13.41 10.12
N ASN A 112 -6.68 13.76 11.09
CA ASN A 112 -5.23 13.67 10.91
C ASN A 112 -4.79 12.21 10.82
N GLY A 113 -4.66 11.72 9.59
CA GLY A 113 -4.18 10.38 9.30
C GLY A 113 -2.66 10.24 9.37
N TRP A 114 -1.90 11.05 10.09
CA TRP A 114 -0.46 10.80 10.25
C TRP A 114 -0.11 10.18 11.60
N THR A 115 -0.89 10.53 12.61
CA THR A 115 -0.72 10.06 13.99
C THR A 115 -1.54 8.81 14.31
N LEU A 116 -2.42 8.39 13.39
CA LEU A 116 -3.32 7.25 13.59
C LEU A 116 -2.83 5.96 12.94
N TRP A 117 -1.93 6.07 11.96
CA TRP A 117 -1.29 4.93 11.32
C TRP A 117 0.02 4.64 12.00
N HIS A 118 0.12 3.42 12.51
CA HIS A 118 1.26 2.91 13.24
C HIS A 118 1.91 1.82 12.41
N LEU A 119 3.24 1.80 12.40
CA LEU A 119 4.00 0.67 11.92
C LEU A 119 3.66 -0.59 12.74
N PRO A 120 3.80 -1.78 12.15
CA PRO A 120 3.57 -3.02 12.87
C PRO A 120 4.66 -3.18 13.94
N ALA A 121 4.38 -4.02 14.93
CA ALA A 121 5.38 -4.37 15.95
C ALA A 121 6.62 -5.00 15.27
N PRO A 122 7.85 -4.75 15.77
CA PRO A 122 8.17 -4.10 17.05
C PRO A 122 8.22 -2.57 17.01
N ASP A 123 8.11 -1.96 15.84
CA ASP A 123 8.42 -0.54 15.69
C ASP A 123 7.36 0.36 16.35
N GLY A 124 6.08 0.17 16.01
CA GLY A 124 4.95 0.89 16.63
C GLY A 124 4.95 2.42 16.44
N ARG A 125 5.99 2.99 15.82
CA ARG A 125 6.09 4.41 15.44
C ARG A 125 4.97 4.80 14.50
N THR A 126 4.54 6.06 14.57
CA THR A 126 3.54 6.60 13.65
C THR A 126 4.18 7.10 12.36
N LEU A 127 3.40 7.23 11.28
CA LEU A 127 3.87 7.88 10.05
C LEU A 127 4.35 9.32 10.29
N ASP A 128 3.75 10.00 11.27
CA ASP A 128 4.18 11.34 11.67
C ASP A 128 5.57 11.36 12.33
N ASP A 129 5.93 10.29 13.04
CA ASP A 129 7.27 10.16 13.64
C ASP A 129 8.32 9.91 12.56
N LEU A 130 8.01 9.07 11.56
CA LEU A 130 8.88 8.87 10.39
C LEU A 130 9.08 10.18 9.62
N ARG A 131 8.03 11.00 9.50
CA ARG A 131 8.16 12.32 8.87
C ARG A 131 9.06 13.26 9.67
N ARG A 132 8.92 13.28 10.99
CA ARG A 132 9.82 14.07 11.87
C ARG A 132 11.26 13.59 11.80
N GLU A 133 11.47 12.30 11.58
CA GLU A 133 12.80 11.70 11.36
C GLU A 133 13.37 12.14 10.01
N LEU A 134 12.57 12.08 8.94
CA LEU A 134 12.95 12.59 7.62
C LEU A 134 13.38 14.06 7.68
N GLN A 135 12.58 14.92 8.31
CA GLN A 135 12.90 16.35 8.45
C GLN A 135 14.19 16.61 9.22
N ARG A 136 14.47 15.79 10.24
CA ARG A 136 15.73 15.87 10.99
C ARG A 136 16.92 15.47 10.12
N ASN A 137 16.77 14.43 9.31
CA ASN A 137 17.82 13.94 8.41
C ASN A 137 18.12 14.93 7.28
N ASP A 138 17.08 15.55 6.70
CA ASP A 138 17.24 16.60 5.66
C ASP A 138 17.92 17.86 6.21
N SER A 139 17.73 18.18 7.49
CA SER A 139 18.33 19.37 8.12
C SER A 139 19.82 19.21 8.44
N GLN A 140 20.40 18.01 8.28
CA GLN A 140 21.81 17.73 8.56
C GLN A 140 22.70 17.67 7.29
N HIS A 141 22.13 17.86 6.11
CA HIS A 141 22.86 18.01 4.84
C HIS A 141 22.89 19.47 4.38
#